data_AF-A0A848LM46-F1
#
_entry.id   AF-A0A848LM46-F1
#
_cell.length_a   1.000
_cell.length_b   1.000
_cell.length_c   1.000
_cell.angle_alpha   90.00
_cell.angle_beta   90.00
_cell.angle_gamma   90.00
#
_symmetry.space_group_name_H-M   'P 1'
#
loop_
_entity.id
_entity.type
_entity.pdbx_description
1 polymer ?
#
loop_
_entity_poly.entity_id
_entity_poly.type
_entity_poly.pdbx_seq_one_letter_code
_entity_poly.pdbx_strand_id
1 'polypeptide(L)'
;MEAWSPRSTKEFSMRRLVPALLSTSLLVGCGPAESEPSSRPTEGQSAPLTTTDVDVAPECQGILTFLNTASFETLDTYLPSNVASNLVGHRATAPFTTLAEVAAVSGVGATRLTQIEGGARELGYITSTCAGIYDELALSADDAAAVVALVNTVDGSSLYAILPNAWTGATNLINLRPFTSVQAISATSGIGAASLRDLRNAATQGYAFSVLIAAINAQPESMWTTRLSQDFTVESVLGGAYSNGHLDSGMCFGIDPSLYPEGEWNTRPALATGAEVLSQVESSVGYAERNGPLSQEVITAGLAELEAKTAGGTFMGCYISYYTEATWAGTVVTFFIDTETGYRVLTAQDWVE
;
A
#
# COMPACT_ATOMS: atom_id res chain seq x y z
N MET A 1 26.75 53.50 7.90
CA MET A 1 26.66 54.44 6.76
C MET A 1 27.50 53.89 5.64
N GLU A 2 26.89 53.14 4.74
CA GLU A 2 27.26 53.11 3.32
C GLU A 2 26.06 52.52 2.60
N ALA A 3 25.53 53.32 1.68
CA ALA A 3 24.26 53.14 1.01
C ALA A 3 24.53 52.49 -0.35
N TRP A 4 23.78 51.45 -0.68
CA TRP A 4 23.65 51.01 -2.07
C TRP A 4 22.18 50.79 -2.39
N SER A 5 21.73 51.54 -3.40
CA SER A 5 20.37 51.69 -3.90
C SER A 5 20.24 50.95 -5.24
N PRO A 6 19.03 50.58 -5.68
CA PRO A 6 18.80 49.46 -6.58
C PRO A 6 18.68 49.87 -8.06
N ARG A 7 18.75 48.86 -8.93
CA ARG A 7 18.21 48.86 -10.30
C ARG A 7 17.54 47.50 -10.50
N SER A 8 16.55 47.26 -11.35
CA SER A 8 15.60 48.05 -12.13
C SER A 8 14.86 46.98 -12.93
N THR A 9 13.53 47.01 -12.89
CA THR A 9 12.58 46.19 -13.65
C THR A 9 12.87 46.15 -15.15
N LYS A 10 12.64 44.97 -15.77
CA LYS A 10 12.06 44.87 -17.12
C LYS A 10 11.07 43.71 -17.19
N GLU A 11 9.80 44.08 -17.22
CA GLU A 11 8.71 43.29 -17.79
C GLU A 11 8.96 43.06 -19.28
N PHE A 12 8.59 41.89 -19.80
CA PHE A 12 8.20 41.73 -21.19
C PHE A 12 6.84 41.07 -21.27
N SER A 13 5.96 41.77 -21.99
CA SER A 13 4.55 41.52 -22.22
C SER A 13 4.33 40.56 -23.41
N MET A 14 3.30 39.72 -23.23
CA MET A 14 2.43 39.03 -24.20
C MET A 14 2.84 38.93 -25.67
N ARG A 15 2.65 37.71 -26.24
CA ARG A 15 1.82 37.51 -27.44
C ARG A 15 1.41 36.05 -27.63
N ARG A 16 0.09 35.85 -27.69
CA ARG A 16 -0.63 34.64 -28.12
C ARG A 16 -0.31 34.29 -29.57
N LEU A 17 -0.28 33.00 -29.90
CA LEU A 17 -0.78 32.44 -31.17
C LEU A 17 -1.27 30.99 -30.96
N VAL A 18 -2.57 30.81 -31.14
CA VAL A 18 -3.34 29.59 -31.49
C VAL A 18 -3.88 29.92 -32.90
N PRO A 19 -4.01 29.03 -33.91
CA PRO A 19 -4.90 27.86 -33.85
C PRO A 19 -4.65 26.62 -34.79
N ALA A 20 -5.30 25.52 -34.38
CA ALA A 20 -6.13 24.56 -35.14
C ALA A 20 -5.59 23.75 -36.35
N LEU A 21 -5.87 22.44 -36.40
CA LEU A 21 -7.03 21.83 -37.13
C LEU A 21 -6.93 20.28 -37.24
N LEU A 22 -8.10 19.61 -37.06
CA LEU A 22 -8.67 18.45 -37.82
C LEU A 22 -7.89 17.09 -37.84
N SER A 23 -8.45 15.87 -37.79
CA SER A 23 -9.79 15.36 -38.11
C SER A 23 -9.88 13.82 -37.87
N THR A 24 -11.11 13.32 -37.60
CA THR A 24 -11.74 12.03 -38.03
C THR A 24 -11.16 10.66 -37.63
N SER A 25 -11.87 9.53 -37.48
CA SER A 25 -13.27 9.12 -37.23
C SER A 25 -13.34 7.58 -37.38
N LEU A 26 -14.10 6.91 -36.49
CA LEU A 26 -14.94 5.70 -36.69
C LEU A 26 -14.36 4.30 -37.03
N LEU A 27 -14.82 3.28 -36.26
CA LEU A 27 -15.38 1.96 -36.66
C LEU A 27 -15.76 1.21 -35.34
N VAL A 28 -17.04 1.17 -34.90
CA VAL A 28 -18.13 0.20 -35.14
C VAL A 28 -17.77 -1.28 -34.87
N GLY A 29 -18.45 -1.89 -33.89
CA GLY A 29 -18.58 -3.34 -33.71
C GLY A 29 -19.54 -3.72 -32.57
N CYS A 30 -20.83 -3.95 -32.88
CA CYS A 30 -21.86 -4.53 -32.00
C CYS A 30 -22.01 -6.04 -32.27
N GLY A 31 -22.26 -6.84 -31.22
CA GLY A 31 -23.19 -7.99 -31.30
C GLY A 31 -22.78 -9.26 -30.52
N PRO A 32 -23.74 -10.05 -29.99
CA PRO A 32 -23.68 -10.63 -28.64
C PRO A 32 -23.66 -12.18 -28.58
N ALA A 33 -23.48 -12.75 -27.37
CA ALA A 33 -23.96 -14.09 -27.00
C ALA A 33 -24.20 -14.25 -25.47
N GLU A 34 -25.47 -14.39 -25.10
CA GLU A 34 -26.06 -15.14 -23.96
C GLU A 34 -25.71 -16.66 -24.08
N SER A 35 -25.65 -17.57 -23.09
CA SER A 35 -26.02 -17.69 -21.67
C SER A 35 -25.38 -18.97 -21.11
N GLU A 36 -25.00 -19.00 -19.82
CA GLU A 36 -25.58 -19.87 -18.76
C GLU A 36 -24.65 -20.00 -17.52
N PRO A 37 -25.21 -20.00 -16.29
CA PRO A 37 -24.45 -20.03 -15.04
C PRO A 37 -24.24 -21.47 -14.54
N SER A 38 -22.99 -21.85 -14.26
CA SER A 38 -22.68 -23.07 -13.51
C SER A 38 -22.54 -22.74 -12.02
N SER A 39 -23.15 -23.59 -11.17
CA SER A 39 -23.27 -23.39 -9.73
C SER A 39 -22.31 -24.30 -8.94
N ARG A 40 -21.75 -23.74 -7.85
CA ARG A 40 -21.07 -24.35 -6.66
C ARG A 40 -19.55 -24.56 -6.73
N PRO A 41 -18.84 -24.62 -5.57
CA PRO A 41 -19.14 -24.13 -4.21
C PRO A 41 -18.11 -23.10 -3.68
N THR A 42 -18.46 -22.46 -2.58
CA THR A 42 -17.67 -21.53 -1.76
C THR A 42 -16.28 -22.07 -1.39
N GLU A 43 -15.23 -21.45 -1.94
CA GLU A 43 -13.88 -21.40 -1.38
C GLU A 43 -13.58 -19.93 -1.08
N GLY A 44 -12.93 -19.67 0.06
CA GLY A 44 -12.65 -18.33 0.55
C GLY A 44 -11.95 -17.49 -0.52
N GLN A 45 -12.67 -16.52 -1.08
CA GLN A 45 -12.07 -15.52 -1.93
C GLN A 45 -11.20 -14.63 -1.05
N SER A 46 -9.91 -14.96 -0.96
CA SER A 46 -8.89 -13.93 -0.78
C SER A 46 -9.02 -12.98 -1.96
N ALA A 47 -9.61 -11.82 -1.71
CA ALA A 47 -9.81 -10.80 -2.73
C ALA A 47 -8.45 -10.23 -3.16
N PRO A 48 -8.24 -9.97 -4.46
CA PRO A 48 -7.06 -9.26 -4.93
C PRO A 48 -7.00 -7.87 -4.30
N LEU A 49 -5.89 -7.53 -3.64
CA LEU A 49 -5.59 -6.17 -3.19
C LEU A 49 -5.41 -5.28 -4.42
N THR A 50 -6.49 -4.67 -4.90
CA THR A 50 -6.43 -3.71 -5.99
C THR A 50 -5.90 -2.37 -5.47
N THR A 51 -4.91 -1.85 -6.17
CA THR A 51 -4.10 -0.67 -5.85
C THR A 51 -4.85 0.67 -5.93
N THR A 52 -6.18 0.72 -5.72
CA THR A 52 -6.97 1.93 -6.00
C THR A 52 -7.95 2.38 -4.91
N ASP A 53 -8.08 1.69 -3.79
CA ASP A 53 -8.64 2.31 -2.57
C ASP A 53 -8.14 1.57 -1.33
N VAL A 54 -7.08 2.08 -0.70
CA VAL A 54 -6.57 1.51 0.56
C VAL A 54 -7.51 1.75 1.73
N ASP A 55 -8.62 2.48 1.56
CA ASP A 55 -9.49 2.89 2.67
C ASP A 55 -10.85 2.19 2.71
N VAL A 56 -11.17 1.39 1.69
CA VAL A 56 -12.39 0.57 1.64
C VAL A 56 -12.06 -0.88 1.37
N ALA A 57 -12.14 -1.71 2.42
CA ALA A 57 -12.03 -3.15 2.29
C ALA A 57 -13.01 -3.71 1.24
N PRO A 58 -12.64 -4.73 0.45
CA PRO A 58 -13.50 -5.33 -0.57
C PRO A 58 -14.90 -5.68 -0.08
N GLU A 59 -15.01 -6.19 1.15
CA GLU A 59 -16.26 -6.56 1.82
C GLU A 59 -17.18 -5.36 2.10
N CYS A 60 -16.61 -4.16 2.14
CA CYS A 60 -17.29 -2.90 2.39
C CYS A 60 -17.57 -2.08 1.12
N GLN A 61 -17.18 -2.54 -0.07
CA GLN A 61 -17.43 -1.87 -1.35
C GLN A 61 -18.94 -1.64 -1.63
N GLY A 62 -19.80 -2.43 -0.98
CA GLY A 62 -21.24 -2.22 -0.97
C GLY A 62 -21.67 -0.84 -0.49
N ILE A 63 -20.89 -0.17 0.37
CA ILE A 63 -21.17 1.20 0.84
C ILE A 63 -21.13 2.19 -0.32
N LEU A 64 -20.11 2.13 -1.16
CA LEU A 64 -19.99 2.99 -2.34
C LEU A 64 -21.08 2.63 -3.38
N THR A 65 -21.40 1.34 -3.52
CA THR A 65 -22.50 0.89 -4.38
C THR A 65 -23.84 1.45 -3.92
N PHE A 66 -24.13 1.43 -2.63
CA PHE A 66 -25.32 2.05 -2.02
C PHE A 66 -25.36 3.55 -2.34
N LEU A 67 -24.28 4.28 -2.06
CA LEU A 67 -24.22 5.72 -2.33
C LEU A 67 -24.34 6.08 -3.80
N ASN A 68 -23.89 5.23 -4.72
CA ASN A 68 -23.97 5.48 -6.15
C ASN A 68 -25.34 5.11 -6.76
N THR A 69 -26.13 4.26 -6.10
CA THR A 69 -27.36 3.69 -6.70
C THR A 69 -28.65 4.06 -5.96
N ALA A 70 -28.61 4.32 -4.65
CA ALA A 70 -29.80 4.61 -3.83
C ALA A 70 -30.52 5.87 -4.31
N SER A 71 -31.85 5.93 -4.29
CA SER A 71 -32.57 7.16 -4.66
C SER A 71 -32.35 8.29 -3.63
N PHE A 72 -32.73 9.53 -3.98
CA PHE A 72 -32.73 10.63 -3.01
C PHE A 72 -33.58 10.29 -1.79
N GLU A 73 -34.79 9.76 -2.01
CA GLU A 73 -35.74 9.38 -0.96
C GLU A 73 -35.17 8.27 -0.06
N THR A 74 -34.41 7.35 -0.66
CA THR A 74 -33.72 6.29 0.08
C THR A 74 -32.65 6.89 0.99
N LEU A 75 -31.82 7.80 0.47
CA LEU A 75 -30.77 8.46 1.27
C LEU A 75 -31.35 9.38 2.36
N ASP A 76 -32.43 10.09 2.06
CA ASP A 76 -33.14 11.00 2.98
C ASP A 76 -33.80 10.27 4.17
N THR A 77 -34.02 8.95 4.03
CA THR A 77 -34.49 8.11 5.16
C THR A 77 -33.42 7.98 6.24
N TYR A 78 -32.13 8.00 5.87
CA TYR A 78 -31.00 7.77 6.78
C TYR A 78 -30.21 9.05 7.08
N LEU A 79 -30.31 10.06 6.22
CA LEU A 79 -29.52 11.29 6.24
C LEU A 79 -30.42 12.52 6.22
N PRO A 80 -29.97 13.66 6.76
CA PRO A 80 -30.67 14.92 6.56
C PRO A 80 -30.80 15.25 5.07
N SER A 81 -31.93 15.84 4.67
CA SER A 81 -32.26 16.10 3.26
C SER A 81 -31.23 16.93 2.51
N ASN A 82 -30.57 17.88 3.18
CA ASN A 82 -29.49 18.66 2.58
C ASN A 82 -28.25 17.79 2.27
N VAL A 83 -27.93 16.83 3.14
CA VAL A 83 -26.80 15.90 2.93
C VAL A 83 -27.15 14.90 1.82
N ALA A 84 -28.36 14.33 1.83
CA ALA A 84 -28.83 13.46 0.76
C ALA A 84 -28.81 14.18 -0.61
N SER A 85 -29.27 15.44 -0.65
CA SER A 85 -29.24 16.26 -1.86
C SER A 85 -27.82 16.52 -2.35
N ASN A 86 -26.89 16.85 -1.43
CA ASN A 86 -25.48 17.07 -1.78
C ASN A 86 -24.82 15.80 -2.35
N LEU A 87 -25.08 14.62 -1.75
CA LEU A 87 -24.55 13.34 -2.23
C LEU A 87 -25.08 12.98 -3.62
N VAL A 88 -26.40 13.14 -3.84
CA VAL A 88 -27.03 12.90 -5.15
C VAL A 88 -26.50 13.89 -6.20
N GLY A 89 -26.37 15.16 -5.82
CA GLY A 89 -25.82 16.20 -6.69
C GLY A 89 -24.37 15.92 -7.08
N HIS A 90 -23.53 15.49 -6.12
CA HIS A 90 -22.14 15.13 -6.40
C HIS A 90 -22.06 13.96 -7.39
N ARG A 91 -22.71 12.84 -7.09
CA ARG A 91 -22.62 11.62 -7.91
C ARG A 91 -23.19 11.76 -9.32
N ALA A 92 -24.09 12.71 -9.54
CA ALA A 92 -24.62 13.03 -10.87
C ALA A 92 -23.52 13.57 -11.81
N THR A 93 -22.42 14.09 -11.26
CA THR A 93 -21.25 14.54 -12.00
C THR A 93 -20.24 13.42 -12.21
N ALA A 94 -19.94 12.67 -11.14
CA ALA A 94 -19.07 11.51 -11.16
C ALA A 94 -19.42 10.56 -10.00
N PRO A 95 -19.57 9.24 -10.24
CA PRO A 95 -19.76 8.28 -9.15
C PRO A 95 -18.63 8.33 -8.13
N PHE A 96 -18.95 8.05 -6.87
CA PHE A 96 -17.94 7.90 -5.82
C PHE A 96 -17.10 6.67 -6.06
N THR A 97 -15.79 6.84 -5.99
CA THR A 97 -14.80 5.77 -6.10
C THR A 97 -14.06 5.53 -4.78
N THR A 98 -14.10 6.49 -3.85
CA THR A 98 -13.47 6.36 -2.53
C THR A 98 -14.33 6.92 -1.40
N LEU A 99 -14.08 6.48 -0.16
CA LEU A 99 -14.71 7.10 1.03
C LEU A 99 -14.25 8.54 1.28
N ALA A 100 -13.03 8.90 0.87
CA ALA A 100 -12.53 10.26 0.99
C ALA A 100 -13.36 11.25 0.14
N GLU A 101 -13.76 10.86 -1.06
CA GLU A 101 -14.67 11.66 -1.90
C GLU A 101 -16.04 11.85 -1.23
N VAL A 102 -16.53 10.82 -0.54
CA VAL A 102 -17.80 10.88 0.21
C VAL A 102 -17.67 11.83 1.39
N ALA A 103 -16.60 11.72 2.18
CA ALA A 103 -16.32 12.59 3.32
C ALA A 103 -16.09 14.06 2.91
N ALA A 104 -15.61 14.31 1.69
CA ALA A 104 -15.44 15.65 1.16
C ALA A 104 -16.77 16.35 0.78
N VAL A 105 -17.88 15.61 0.69
CA VAL A 105 -19.18 16.20 0.39
C VAL A 105 -19.67 17.04 1.57
N SER A 106 -20.11 18.27 1.28
CA SER A 106 -20.57 19.20 2.29
C SER A 106 -21.65 18.61 3.20
N GLY A 107 -21.40 18.63 4.51
CA GLY A 107 -22.28 18.09 5.53
C GLY A 107 -22.08 16.61 5.82
N VAL A 108 -21.16 15.92 5.15
CA VAL A 108 -20.75 14.55 5.45
C VAL A 108 -19.53 14.60 6.39
N GLY A 109 -19.74 14.21 7.64
CA GLY A 109 -18.66 13.94 8.60
C GLY A 109 -18.86 12.55 9.20
N ALA A 110 -18.05 12.20 10.21
CA ALA A 110 -18.04 10.86 10.82
C ALA A 110 -19.44 10.32 11.17
N THR A 111 -20.30 11.14 11.81
CA THR A 111 -21.68 10.72 12.13
C THR A 111 -22.50 10.36 10.89
N ARG A 112 -22.32 11.10 9.78
CA ARG A 112 -23.06 10.82 8.54
C ARG A 112 -22.50 9.60 7.83
N LEU A 113 -21.19 9.37 7.90
CA LEU A 113 -20.59 8.11 7.42
C LEU A 113 -21.16 6.90 8.16
N THR A 114 -21.31 6.95 9.49
CA THR A 114 -21.96 5.88 10.26
C THR A 114 -23.43 5.67 9.85
N GLN A 115 -24.16 6.74 9.56
CA GLN A 115 -25.55 6.62 9.08
C GLN A 115 -25.63 6.02 7.67
N ILE A 116 -24.72 6.40 6.77
CA ILE A 116 -24.59 5.80 5.44
C ILE A 116 -24.32 4.31 5.56
N GLU A 117 -23.35 3.91 6.41
CA GLU A 117 -23.05 2.51 6.68
C GLU A 117 -24.30 1.77 7.19
N GLY A 118 -25.02 2.35 8.14
CA GLY A 118 -26.26 1.79 8.67
C GLY A 118 -27.31 1.55 7.58
N GLY A 119 -27.53 2.52 6.70
CA GLY A 119 -28.46 2.38 5.56
C GLY A 119 -28.01 1.33 4.55
N ALA A 120 -26.71 1.29 4.22
CA ALA A 120 -26.14 0.26 3.35
C ALA A 120 -26.33 -1.15 3.93
N ARG A 121 -26.16 -1.29 5.25
CA ARG A 121 -26.35 -2.57 5.97
C ARG A 121 -27.81 -2.98 6.02
N GLU A 122 -28.71 -2.06 6.35
CA GLU A 122 -30.16 -2.33 6.43
C GLU A 122 -30.74 -2.76 5.08
N LEU A 123 -30.23 -2.19 3.99
CA LEU A 123 -30.64 -2.51 2.62
C LEU A 123 -29.85 -3.67 1.99
N GLY A 124 -28.96 -4.32 2.75
CA GLY A 124 -28.25 -5.52 2.32
C GLY A 124 -27.10 -5.30 1.32
N TYR A 125 -26.61 -4.07 1.17
CA TYR A 125 -25.43 -3.79 0.36
C TYR A 125 -24.13 -4.27 1.02
N ILE A 126 -24.10 -4.31 2.35
CA ILE A 126 -23.00 -4.88 3.13
C ILE A 126 -23.54 -5.86 4.16
N THR A 127 -22.71 -6.83 4.53
CA THR A 127 -23.05 -7.88 5.50
C THR A 127 -22.16 -7.81 6.74
N SER A 128 -22.23 -8.82 7.62
CA SER A 128 -21.35 -8.93 8.79
C SER A 128 -19.86 -9.06 8.45
N THR A 129 -19.50 -9.34 7.19
CA THR A 129 -18.10 -9.36 6.75
C THR A 129 -17.49 -7.95 6.62
N CYS A 130 -18.32 -6.91 6.50
CA CYS A 130 -17.90 -5.52 6.66
C CYS A 130 -18.10 -5.11 8.12
N ALA A 131 -17.01 -4.82 8.84
CA ALA A 131 -17.07 -4.39 10.24
C ALA A 131 -17.73 -3.01 10.38
N GLY A 132 -17.45 -2.11 9.43
CA GLY A 132 -18.04 -0.78 9.37
C GLY A 132 -17.02 0.31 9.04
N ILE A 133 -17.44 1.56 9.15
CA ILE A 133 -16.59 2.75 8.94
C ILE A 133 -16.11 3.28 10.30
N TYR A 134 -14.79 3.34 10.48
CA TYR A 134 -14.13 3.87 11.67
C TYR A 134 -13.08 4.89 11.25
N ASP A 135 -13.19 6.13 11.73
CA ASP A 135 -12.32 7.25 11.34
C ASP A 135 -12.06 7.30 9.81
N GLU A 136 -13.15 7.28 9.02
CA GLU A 136 -13.12 7.34 7.55
C GLU A 136 -12.53 6.09 6.86
N LEU A 137 -12.27 5.02 7.62
CA LEU A 137 -11.75 3.75 7.13
C LEU A 137 -12.82 2.66 7.18
N ALA A 138 -13.15 2.07 6.03
CA ALA A 138 -14.04 0.92 5.97
C ALA A 138 -13.25 -0.38 6.11
N LEU A 139 -13.47 -1.09 7.21
CA LEU A 139 -12.73 -2.30 7.58
C LEU A 139 -13.55 -3.57 7.37
N SER A 140 -12.90 -4.64 6.92
CA SER A 140 -13.46 -5.98 7.00
C SER A 140 -13.51 -6.45 8.46
N ALA A 141 -14.32 -7.48 8.74
CA ALA A 141 -14.38 -8.11 10.05
C ALA A 141 -13.00 -8.68 10.49
N ASP A 142 -12.26 -9.24 9.53
CA ASP A 142 -10.94 -9.83 9.79
C ASP A 142 -9.89 -8.74 10.05
N ASP A 143 -9.90 -7.65 9.29
CA ASP A 143 -9.03 -6.49 9.52
C ASP A 143 -9.29 -5.87 10.91
N ALA A 144 -10.57 -5.71 11.27
CA ALA A 144 -10.95 -5.17 12.57
C ALA A 144 -10.48 -6.09 13.71
N ALA A 145 -10.60 -7.41 13.56
CA ALA A 145 -10.10 -8.38 14.52
C ALA A 145 -8.57 -8.35 14.62
N ALA A 146 -7.87 -8.24 13.49
CA ALA A 146 -6.41 -8.15 13.43
C ALA A 146 -5.91 -6.87 14.12
N VAL A 147 -6.55 -5.72 13.91
CA VAL A 147 -6.22 -4.46 14.60
C VAL A 147 -6.38 -4.59 16.10
N VAL A 148 -7.49 -5.18 16.56
CA VAL A 148 -7.72 -5.41 18.00
C VAL A 148 -6.67 -6.36 18.58
N ALA A 149 -6.35 -7.44 17.87
CA ALA A 149 -5.31 -8.37 18.28
C ALA A 149 -3.95 -7.68 18.40
N LEU A 150 -3.52 -6.97 17.36
CA LEU A 150 -2.28 -6.19 17.33
C LEU A 150 -2.21 -5.22 18.51
N VAL A 151 -3.20 -4.34 18.66
CA VAL A 151 -3.20 -3.30 19.70
C VAL A 151 -3.13 -3.91 21.09
N ASN A 152 -3.70 -5.10 21.32
CA ASN A 152 -3.66 -5.75 22.63
C ASN A 152 -2.35 -6.50 22.93
N THR A 153 -1.61 -6.95 21.91
CA THR A 153 -0.44 -7.83 22.10
C THR A 153 0.90 -7.15 21.82
N VAL A 154 0.93 -6.16 20.93
CA VAL A 154 2.17 -5.48 20.53
C VAL A 154 2.83 -4.79 21.73
N ASP A 155 4.15 -4.88 21.85
CA ASP A 155 4.88 -4.19 22.90
C ASP A 155 4.81 -2.66 22.73
N GLY A 156 5.14 -1.92 23.79
CA GLY A 156 5.02 -0.47 23.79
C GLY A 156 5.92 0.21 22.75
N SER A 157 7.17 -0.23 22.61
CA SER A 157 8.13 0.29 21.63
C SER A 157 7.62 0.12 20.20
N SER A 158 7.15 -1.08 19.86
CA SER A 158 6.56 -1.36 18.55
C SER A 158 5.30 -0.51 18.31
N LEU A 159 4.45 -0.28 19.31
CA LEU A 159 3.29 0.59 19.13
C LEU A 159 3.67 2.05 18.86
N TYR A 160 4.68 2.60 19.54
CA TYR A 160 5.19 3.94 19.24
C TYR A 160 5.79 4.04 17.84
N ALA A 161 6.38 2.95 17.39
CA ALA A 161 6.99 2.88 16.08
C ALA A 161 5.89 2.74 14.98
N ILE A 162 4.79 2.02 15.23
CA ILE A 162 3.60 1.98 14.36
C ILE A 162 2.94 3.37 14.30
N LEU A 163 2.94 4.11 15.40
CA LEU A 163 2.28 5.40 15.55
C LEU A 163 3.28 6.56 15.78
N PRO A 164 4.22 6.81 14.85
CA PRO A 164 5.33 7.74 15.09
C PRO A 164 4.86 9.19 15.29
N ASN A 165 3.73 9.55 14.69
CA ASN A 165 3.14 10.89 14.78
C ASN A 165 2.00 10.99 15.80
N ALA A 166 1.67 9.89 16.49
CA ALA A 166 0.54 9.80 17.42
C ALA A 166 0.97 9.20 18.77
N TRP A 167 2.11 9.67 19.31
CA TRP A 167 2.67 9.18 20.58
C TRP A 167 1.69 9.25 21.76
N THR A 168 0.90 10.32 21.88
CA THR A 168 -0.15 10.42 22.90
C THR A 168 -1.21 9.34 22.70
N GLY A 169 -1.60 9.07 21.45
CA GLY A 169 -2.52 8.00 21.09
C GLY A 169 -1.96 6.63 21.46
N ALA A 170 -0.70 6.34 21.10
CA ALA A 170 -0.01 5.10 21.47
C ALA A 170 0.04 4.89 23.00
N THR A 171 0.37 5.95 23.75
CA THR A 171 0.36 5.92 25.23
C THR A 171 -1.02 5.57 25.77
N ASN A 172 -2.07 6.21 25.23
CA ASN A 172 -3.44 5.96 25.66
C ASN A 172 -3.90 4.55 25.33
N LEU A 173 -3.56 4.03 24.15
CA LEU A 173 -3.85 2.65 23.77
C LEU A 173 -3.19 1.67 24.75
N ILE A 174 -1.90 1.84 25.07
CA ILE A 174 -1.21 0.97 26.05
C ILE A 174 -1.94 0.95 27.40
N ASN A 175 -2.32 2.13 27.90
CA ASN A 175 -2.96 2.27 29.21
C ASN A 175 -4.41 1.75 29.26
N LEU A 176 -5.09 1.70 28.12
CA LEU A 176 -6.51 1.32 28.02
C LEU A 176 -6.72 -0.14 27.60
N ARG A 177 -5.64 -0.90 27.36
CA ARG A 177 -5.74 -2.35 27.11
C ARG A 177 -6.46 -3.08 28.27
N PRO A 178 -7.23 -4.14 27.98
CA PRO A 178 -7.51 -4.69 26.65
C PRO A 178 -8.70 -4.01 25.96
N PHE A 179 -8.62 -3.88 24.64
CA PHE A 179 -9.72 -3.46 23.78
C PHE A 179 -10.51 -4.67 23.27
N THR A 180 -11.83 -4.51 23.11
CA THR A 180 -12.72 -5.55 22.57
C THR A 180 -13.21 -5.26 21.15
N SER A 181 -12.96 -4.06 20.62
CA SER A 181 -13.40 -3.66 19.28
C SER A 181 -12.52 -2.55 18.70
N VAL A 182 -12.46 -2.48 17.37
CA VAL A 182 -11.77 -1.40 16.65
C VAL A 182 -12.43 -0.03 16.88
N GLN A 183 -13.74 -0.01 17.13
CA GLN A 183 -14.47 1.21 17.52
C GLN A 183 -13.93 1.83 18.81
N ALA A 184 -13.57 1.00 19.81
CA ALA A 184 -13.01 1.50 21.06
C ALA A 184 -11.58 2.03 20.85
N ILE A 185 -10.83 1.42 19.93
CA ILE A 185 -9.49 1.88 19.53
C ILE A 185 -9.60 3.23 18.81
N SER A 186 -10.48 3.36 17.82
CA SER A 186 -10.71 4.60 17.06
C SER A 186 -11.20 5.74 17.95
N ALA A 187 -12.03 5.44 18.97
CA ALA A 187 -12.49 6.41 19.95
C ALA A 187 -11.42 6.85 20.98
N THR A 188 -10.22 6.25 20.96
CA THR A 188 -9.15 6.61 21.90
C THR A 188 -8.57 7.98 21.56
N SER A 189 -8.45 8.86 22.56
CA SER A 189 -7.88 10.19 22.37
C SER A 189 -6.47 10.12 21.77
N GLY A 190 -6.25 10.87 20.69
CA GLY A 190 -4.98 10.86 19.95
C GLY A 190 -4.89 9.79 18.86
N ILE A 191 -5.94 8.99 18.67
CA ILE A 191 -6.13 8.14 17.49
C ILE A 191 -7.08 8.86 16.53
N GLY A 192 -6.72 8.87 15.26
CA GLY A 192 -7.59 9.33 14.17
C GLY A 192 -7.31 8.53 12.90
N ALA A 193 -7.85 8.97 11.77
CA ALA A 193 -7.84 8.23 10.52
C ALA A 193 -6.45 7.72 10.10
N ALA A 194 -5.42 8.58 10.18
CA ALA A 194 -4.04 8.20 9.86
C ALA A 194 -3.52 7.11 10.81
N SER A 195 -3.70 7.29 12.13
CA SER A 195 -3.28 6.30 13.13
C SER A 195 -3.99 4.96 12.96
N LEU A 196 -5.29 4.97 12.65
CA LEU A 196 -6.05 3.75 12.44
C LEU A 196 -5.61 3.02 11.16
N ARG A 197 -5.28 3.78 10.10
CA ARG A 197 -4.69 3.26 8.88
C ARG A 197 -3.34 2.60 9.14
N ASP A 198 -2.47 3.24 9.92
CA ASP A 198 -1.16 2.69 10.31
C ASP A 198 -1.33 1.40 11.13
N LEU A 199 -2.26 1.38 12.10
CA LEU A 199 -2.59 0.20 12.89
C LEU A 199 -3.12 -0.96 12.05
N ARG A 200 -4.02 -0.67 11.10
CA ARG A 200 -4.53 -1.69 10.17
C ARG A 200 -3.41 -2.23 9.31
N ASN A 201 -2.62 -1.36 8.68
CA ASN A 201 -1.52 -1.80 7.83
C ASN A 201 -0.53 -2.66 8.62
N ALA A 202 -0.18 -2.25 9.84
CA ALA A 202 0.64 -3.06 10.75
C ALA A 202 -0.01 -4.42 11.07
N ALA A 203 -1.32 -4.45 11.29
CA ALA A 203 -2.04 -5.66 11.65
C ALA A 203 -2.20 -6.66 10.49
N THR A 204 -2.38 -6.17 9.27
CA THR A 204 -2.70 -7.02 8.11
C THR A 204 -1.47 -7.28 7.24
N GLN A 205 -0.57 -6.30 7.10
CA GLN A 205 0.61 -6.39 6.24
C GLN A 205 1.87 -6.76 7.03
N GLY A 206 1.84 -6.59 8.35
CA GLY A 206 3.01 -6.74 9.22
C GLY A 206 3.69 -5.40 9.49
N TYR A 207 4.40 -5.34 10.60
CA TYR A 207 5.14 -4.16 11.03
C TYR A 207 6.59 -4.46 11.40
N ALA A 208 6.85 -5.63 11.97
CA ALA A 208 8.18 -5.95 12.44
C ALA A 208 9.19 -5.98 11.28
N PHE A 209 8.77 -6.48 10.10
CA PHE A 209 9.63 -6.47 8.93
C PHE A 209 9.84 -5.05 8.39
N SER A 210 8.81 -4.19 8.40
CA SER A 210 8.97 -2.79 7.96
C SER A 210 9.83 -1.96 8.93
N VAL A 211 9.83 -2.26 10.23
CA VAL A 211 10.80 -1.70 11.20
C VAL A 211 12.22 -2.11 10.85
N LEU A 212 12.42 -3.39 10.55
CA LEU A 212 13.74 -3.89 10.16
C LEU A 212 14.22 -3.20 8.87
N ILE A 213 13.34 -3.06 7.87
CA ILE A 213 13.62 -2.29 6.65
C ILE A 213 14.02 -0.85 6.99
N ALA A 214 13.24 -0.16 7.81
CA ALA A 214 13.52 1.22 8.19
C ALA A 214 14.85 1.35 8.94
N ALA A 215 15.15 0.42 9.85
CA ALA A 215 16.40 0.40 10.61
C ALA A 215 17.63 0.20 9.70
N ILE A 216 17.55 -0.70 8.72
CA ILE A 216 18.60 -0.91 7.72
C ILE A 216 18.75 0.32 6.81
N ASN A 217 17.64 0.86 6.32
CA ASN A 217 17.66 2.01 5.41
C ASN A 217 18.10 3.31 6.10
N ALA A 218 17.96 3.41 7.42
CA ALA A 218 18.44 4.55 8.21
C ALA A 218 19.94 4.52 8.48
N GLN A 219 20.64 3.42 8.20
CA GLN A 219 22.09 3.37 8.34
C GLN A 219 22.76 4.33 7.35
N PRO A 220 23.83 5.03 7.76
CA PRO A 220 24.56 5.93 6.89
C PRO A 220 25.14 5.16 5.70
N GLU A 221 25.17 5.81 4.54
CA GLU A 221 25.82 5.25 3.36
C GLU A 221 27.30 5.01 3.62
N SER A 222 27.77 3.87 3.11
CA SER A 222 29.13 3.38 3.30
C SER A 222 29.60 2.71 2.00
N MET A 223 30.86 2.28 1.96
CA MET A 223 31.39 1.43 0.88
C MET A 223 30.65 0.11 0.73
N TRP A 224 29.82 -0.29 1.70
CA TRP A 224 29.09 -1.55 1.74
C TRP A 224 27.63 -1.29 2.11
N THR A 225 26.84 -0.62 1.28
CA THR A 225 25.47 -0.22 1.66
C THR A 225 24.46 -1.35 1.42
N THR A 226 23.46 -1.49 2.29
CA THR A 226 22.29 -2.35 2.07
C THR A 226 21.01 -1.52 2.16
N ARG A 227 20.07 -1.83 1.27
CA ARG A 227 18.71 -1.32 1.28
C ARG A 227 17.72 -2.47 1.17
N LEU A 228 16.61 -2.34 1.88
CA LEU A 228 15.45 -3.21 1.72
C LEU A 228 14.24 -2.39 1.28
N SER A 229 13.31 -3.00 0.56
CA SER A 229 12.02 -2.37 0.22
C SER A 229 10.91 -3.41 0.07
N GLN A 230 9.68 -3.00 0.38
CA GLN A 230 8.45 -3.68 -0.04
C GLN A 230 7.70 -2.91 -1.13
N ASP A 231 8.16 -1.70 -1.45
CA ASP A 231 7.57 -0.81 -2.44
C ASP A 231 8.49 -0.73 -3.67
N PHE A 232 8.12 -1.46 -4.71
CA PHE A 232 8.78 -1.44 -6.02
C PHE A 232 7.85 -2.02 -7.10
N THR A 233 8.13 -1.73 -8.37
CA THR A 233 7.52 -2.40 -9.52
C THR A 233 8.56 -3.22 -10.27
N VAL A 234 8.13 -4.30 -10.94
CA VAL A 234 9.03 -5.15 -11.73
C VAL A 234 9.71 -4.32 -12.83
N GLU A 235 8.94 -3.46 -13.49
CA GLU A 235 9.41 -2.57 -14.55
C GLU A 235 10.48 -1.60 -14.04
N SER A 236 10.31 -1.06 -12.82
CA SER A 236 11.30 -0.17 -12.20
C SER A 236 12.61 -0.90 -11.91
N VAL A 237 12.53 -2.14 -11.40
CA VAL A 237 13.72 -2.93 -11.08
C VAL A 237 14.44 -3.37 -12.35
N LEU A 238 13.73 -3.96 -13.32
CA LEU A 238 14.29 -4.38 -14.60
C LEU A 238 14.81 -3.20 -15.43
N GLY A 239 14.20 -2.02 -15.28
CA GLY A 239 14.66 -0.76 -15.86
C GLY A 239 15.91 -0.15 -15.19
N GLY A 240 16.46 -0.79 -14.16
CA GLY A 240 17.72 -0.37 -13.52
C GLY A 240 17.59 0.75 -12.50
N ALA A 241 16.41 1.00 -11.91
CA ALA A 241 16.20 2.10 -10.96
C ALA A 241 17.09 2.04 -9.69
N TYR A 242 17.73 0.90 -9.43
CA TYR A 242 18.52 0.62 -8.24
C TYR A 242 20.03 0.61 -8.48
N SER A 243 20.52 0.90 -9.69
CA SER A 243 21.96 1.03 -9.94
C SER A 243 22.26 2.02 -11.07
N ASN A 244 23.41 2.69 -10.96
CA ASN A 244 24.00 3.47 -12.06
C ASN A 244 25.05 2.65 -12.84
N GLY A 245 25.23 1.37 -12.49
CA GLY A 245 26.19 0.47 -13.12
C GLY A 245 25.71 -0.08 -14.46
N HIS A 246 26.62 -0.74 -15.17
CA HIS A 246 26.29 -1.52 -16.34
C HIS A 246 25.71 -2.85 -15.87
N LEU A 247 24.66 -3.29 -16.54
CA LEU A 247 24.08 -4.59 -16.27
C LEU A 247 25.10 -5.67 -16.62
N ASP A 248 25.45 -6.50 -15.63
CA ASP A 248 26.46 -7.55 -15.79
C ASP A 248 25.80 -8.92 -16.02
N SER A 249 24.86 -9.28 -15.15
CA SER A 249 24.16 -10.56 -15.24
C SER A 249 22.82 -10.54 -14.52
N GLY A 250 21.91 -11.42 -14.94
CA GLY A 250 20.64 -11.61 -14.26
C GLY A 250 20.13 -13.05 -14.32
N MET A 251 19.40 -13.46 -13.28
CA MET A 251 18.68 -14.73 -13.24
C MET A 251 17.25 -14.51 -12.73
N CYS A 252 16.26 -14.68 -13.60
CA CYS A 252 14.84 -14.52 -13.27
C CYS A 252 14.11 -15.86 -13.17
N PHE A 253 13.01 -15.87 -12.43
CA PHE A 253 12.11 -17.01 -12.26
C PHE A 253 10.68 -16.51 -12.17
N GLY A 254 9.76 -17.14 -12.92
CA GLY A 254 8.35 -16.72 -12.98
C GLY A 254 8.09 -15.37 -13.67
N ILE A 255 9.13 -14.68 -14.14
CA ILE A 255 9.03 -13.44 -14.93
C ILE A 255 9.09 -13.78 -16.43
N ASP A 256 8.22 -13.14 -17.22
CA ASP A 256 8.19 -13.28 -18.68
C ASP A 256 9.55 -12.91 -19.30
N PRO A 257 10.22 -13.83 -20.03
CA PRO A 257 11.51 -13.56 -20.67
C PRO A 257 11.53 -12.39 -21.65
N SER A 258 10.38 -12.00 -22.21
CA SER A 258 10.30 -10.83 -23.09
C SER A 258 10.50 -9.49 -22.37
N LEU A 259 10.51 -9.48 -21.03
CA LEU A 259 10.68 -8.28 -20.20
C LEU A 259 12.14 -7.94 -19.89
N TYR A 260 13.11 -8.78 -20.26
CA TYR A 260 14.53 -8.54 -20.00
C TYR A 260 15.42 -8.87 -21.22
N PRO A 261 16.66 -8.34 -21.30
CA PRO A 261 17.53 -8.50 -22.46
C PRO A 261 17.84 -9.97 -22.77
N GLU A 262 17.61 -10.39 -24.02
CA GLU A 262 17.96 -11.75 -24.48
C GLU A 262 19.48 -11.95 -24.49
N GLY A 263 19.94 -13.08 -23.96
CA GLY A 263 21.33 -13.54 -24.05
C GLY A 263 22.24 -13.16 -22.86
N GLU A 264 21.87 -12.15 -22.08
CA GLU A 264 22.61 -11.76 -20.86
C GLU A 264 22.00 -12.36 -19.58
N TRP A 265 20.70 -12.69 -19.62
CA TRP A 265 19.95 -13.16 -18.46
C TRP A 265 19.48 -14.59 -18.63
N ASN A 266 19.46 -15.33 -17.52
CA ASN A 266 19.01 -16.70 -17.48
C ASN A 266 17.62 -16.82 -16.86
N THR A 267 16.74 -17.62 -17.46
CA THR A 267 15.47 -18.00 -16.84
C THR A 267 15.65 -19.30 -16.06
N ARG A 268 15.52 -19.22 -14.74
CA ARG A 268 15.42 -20.41 -13.88
C ARG A 268 13.99 -20.95 -13.94
N PRO A 269 13.78 -22.26 -14.15
CA PRO A 269 12.44 -22.84 -14.31
C PRO A 269 11.65 -22.94 -13.00
N ALA A 270 12.31 -23.03 -11.86
CA ALA A 270 11.66 -23.13 -10.55
C ALA A 270 11.43 -21.76 -9.93
N LEU A 271 10.22 -21.54 -9.41
CA LEU A 271 9.89 -20.41 -8.53
C LEU A 271 10.70 -20.48 -7.22
N ALA A 272 10.92 -19.34 -6.60
CA ALA A 272 11.54 -19.30 -5.28
C ALA A 272 10.55 -19.77 -4.20
N THR A 273 11.08 -20.29 -3.11
CA THR A 273 10.30 -20.69 -1.93
C THR A 273 10.41 -19.63 -0.84
N GLY A 274 9.49 -19.61 0.13
CA GLY A 274 9.61 -18.71 1.27
C GLY A 274 10.94 -18.82 2.03
N ALA A 275 11.51 -20.03 2.14
CA ALA A 275 12.82 -20.23 2.75
C ALA A 275 13.97 -19.55 1.97
N GLU A 276 13.85 -19.48 0.65
CA GLU A 276 14.81 -18.76 -0.21
C GLU A 276 14.71 -17.25 0.00
N VAL A 277 13.48 -16.71 0.10
CA VAL A 277 13.24 -15.29 0.43
C VAL A 277 13.84 -14.94 1.79
N LEU A 278 13.56 -15.76 2.82
CA LEU A 278 14.07 -15.55 4.17
C LEU A 278 15.61 -15.57 4.18
N SER A 279 16.24 -16.57 3.56
CA SER A 279 17.70 -16.69 3.51
C SER A 279 18.36 -15.50 2.80
N GLN A 280 17.76 -14.99 1.72
CA GLN A 280 18.27 -13.80 1.03
C GLN A 280 18.19 -12.54 1.90
N VAL A 281 17.10 -12.37 2.64
CA VAL A 281 16.95 -11.24 3.56
C VAL A 281 17.89 -11.37 4.76
N GLU A 282 18.02 -12.56 5.36
CA GLU A 282 18.98 -12.82 6.44
C GLU A 282 20.41 -12.47 6.02
N SER A 283 20.81 -12.87 4.82
CA SER A 283 22.11 -12.49 4.23
C SER A 283 22.27 -10.98 4.12
N SER A 284 21.21 -10.29 3.67
CA SER A 284 21.20 -8.82 3.55
C SER A 284 21.25 -8.11 4.90
N VAL A 285 20.56 -8.63 5.92
CA VAL A 285 20.65 -8.13 7.30
C VAL A 285 22.08 -8.30 7.83
N GLY A 286 22.68 -9.48 7.66
CA GLY A 286 24.05 -9.73 8.10
C GLY A 286 25.08 -8.86 7.36
N TYR A 287 24.80 -8.49 6.12
CA TYR A 287 25.60 -7.52 5.37
C TYR A 287 25.43 -6.10 5.95
N ALA A 288 24.20 -5.66 6.22
CA ALA A 288 23.90 -4.36 6.83
C ALA A 288 24.54 -4.19 8.22
N GLU A 289 24.60 -5.25 9.03
CA GLU A 289 25.25 -5.21 10.34
C GLU A 289 26.75 -4.85 10.28
N ARG A 290 27.41 -4.99 9.12
CA ARG A 290 28.79 -4.54 8.92
C ARG A 290 28.95 -3.03 8.96
N ASN A 291 27.91 -2.27 8.61
CA ASN A 291 27.94 -0.80 8.64
C ASN A 291 27.62 -0.22 10.01
N GLY A 292 26.96 -1.01 10.85
CA GLY A 292 26.57 -0.61 12.19
C GLY A 292 25.71 -1.68 12.84
N PRO A 293 25.84 -1.89 14.16
CA PRO A 293 25.00 -2.86 14.86
C PRO A 293 23.54 -2.43 14.80
N LEU A 294 22.67 -3.37 14.46
CA LEU A 294 21.22 -3.22 14.55
C LEU A 294 20.73 -3.81 15.88
N SER A 295 19.54 -3.39 16.33
CA SER A 295 18.92 -4.02 17.50
C SER A 295 18.58 -5.48 17.18
N GLN A 296 19.06 -6.40 18.01
CA GLN A 296 18.77 -7.84 17.86
C GLN A 296 17.29 -8.16 18.02
N GLU A 297 16.56 -7.36 18.80
CA GLU A 297 15.11 -7.44 18.92
C GLU A 297 14.42 -7.10 17.59
N VAL A 298 14.89 -6.04 16.91
CA VAL A 298 14.37 -5.63 15.59
C VAL A 298 14.67 -6.67 14.52
N ILE A 299 15.89 -7.23 14.51
CA ILE A 299 16.26 -8.31 13.58
C ILE A 299 15.36 -9.53 13.80
N THR A 300 15.29 -10.01 15.05
CA THR A 300 14.55 -11.24 15.38
C THR A 300 13.07 -11.09 15.04
N ALA A 301 12.45 -9.96 15.43
CA ALA A 301 11.04 -9.72 15.15
C ALA A 301 10.77 -9.59 13.64
N GLY A 302 11.61 -8.84 12.91
CA GLY A 302 11.44 -8.63 11.48
C GLY A 302 11.62 -9.89 10.65
N LEU A 303 12.62 -10.73 10.98
CA LEU A 303 12.83 -12.01 10.30
C LEU A 303 11.74 -13.04 10.64
N ALA A 304 11.28 -13.09 11.89
CA ALA A 304 10.18 -13.97 12.28
C ALA A 304 8.85 -13.61 11.57
N GLU A 305 8.57 -12.31 11.41
CA GLU A 305 7.41 -11.87 10.63
C GLU A 305 7.58 -12.20 9.14
N LEU A 306 8.77 -11.98 8.56
CA LEU A 306 9.05 -12.37 7.18
C LEU A 306 8.89 -13.88 6.97
N GLU A 307 9.39 -14.71 7.89
CA GLU A 307 9.22 -16.16 7.85
C GLU A 307 7.73 -16.52 7.85
N ALA A 308 6.95 -15.95 8.78
CA ALA A 308 5.51 -16.20 8.85
C ALA A 308 4.76 -15.76 7.58
N LYS A 309 5.15 -14.64 6.96
CA LYS A 309 4.54 -14.10 5.73
C LYS A 309 4.93 -14.87 4.47
N THR A 310 6.08 -15.54 4.48
CA THR A 310 6.59 -16.27 3.31
C THR A 310 6.41 -17.78 3.44
N ALA A 311 6.03 -18.28 4.61
CA ALA A 311 5.84 -19.69 4.90
C ALA A 311 4.85 -20.35 3.92
N GLY A 312 5.32 -21.39 3.22
CA GLY A 312 4.52 -22.14 2.25
C GLY A 312 4.27 -21.42 0.91
N GLY A 313 4.68 -20.15 0.78
CA GLY A 313 4.51 -19.36 -0.43
C GLY A 313 5.49 -19.73 -1.55
N THR A 314 5.10 -19.41 -2.78
CA THR A 314 5.94 -19.46 -3.98
C THR A 314 6.10 -18.07 -4.56
N PHE A 315 7.30 -17.78 -5.06
CA PHE A 315 7.69 -16.43 -5.43
C PHE A 315 8.25 -16.37 -6.85
N MET A 316 7.82 -15.38 -7.61
CA MET A 316 8.50 -14.94 -8.84
C MET A 316 9.50 -13.82 -8.51
N GLY A 317 10.51 -13.60 -9.34
CA GLY A 317 11.55 -12.64 -9.03
C GLY A 317 12.78 -12.72 -9.92
N CYS A 318 13.80 -11.94 -9.56
CA CYS A 318 15.11 -11.98 -10.21
C CYS A 318 16.24 -11.70 -9.22
N TYR A 319 17.40 -12.29 -9.49
CA TYR A 319 18.71 -11.90 -8.98
C TYR A 319 19.43 -11.12 -10.07
N ILE A 320 19.85 -9.89 -9.79
CA ILE A 320 20.43 -8.98 -10.79
C ILE A 320 21.74 -8.44 -10.24
N SER A 321 22.79 -8.49 -11.05
CA SER A 321 24.10 -7.91 -10.72
C SER A 321 24.43 -6.79 -11.71
N TYR A 322 24.87 -5.67 -11.17
CA TYR A 322 25.38 -4.51 -11.89
C TYR A 322 26.85 -4.33 -11.53
N TYR A 323 27.67 -4.04 -12.54
CA TYR A 323 29.09 -3.77 -12.36
C TYR A 323 29.42 -2.37 -12.89
N THR A 324 30.34 -1.67 -12.24
CA THR A 324 30.84 -0.38 -12.73
C THR A 324 32.22 -0.56 -13.37
N GLU A 325 32.36 -0.30 -14.67
CA GLU A 325 33.63 -0.54 -15.39
C GLU A 325 34.84 0.22 -14.81
N ALA A 326 34.61 1.30 -14.07
CA ALA A 326 35.65 2.21 -13.58
C ALA A 326 36.06 1.99 -12.12
N THR A 327 35.40 1.12 -11.36
CA THR A 327 35.62 0.96 -9.92
C THR A 327 35.41 -0.50 -9.52
N TRP A 328 36.12 -0.99 -8.50
CA TRP A 328 35.86 -2.30 -7.88
C TRP A 328 34.55 -2.26 -7.10
N ALA A 329 33.46 -1.90 -7.77
CA ALA A 329 32.18 -1.59 -7.18
C ALA A 329 31.05 -2.19 -8.02
N GLY A 330 30.03 -2.65 -7.33
CA GLY A 330 28.85 -3.21 -7.96
C GLY A 330 27.63 -3.12 -7.07
N THR A 331 26.50 -3.45 -7.67
CA THR A 331 25.20 -3.52 -6.99
C THR A 331 24.57 -4.88 -7.28
N VAL A 332 24.09 -5.57 -6.26
CA VAL A 332 23.23 -6.75 -6.41
C VAL A 332 21.84 -6.35 -5.98
N VAL A 333 20.88 -6.52 -6.87
CA VAL A 333 19.46 -6.30 -6.61
C VAL A 333 18.76 -7.63 -6.72
N THR A 334 18.06 -8.02 -5.66
CA THR A 334 17.23 -9.22 -5.65
C THR A 334 15.82 -8.83 -5.25
N PHE A 335 14.82 -9.36 -5.95
CA PHE A 335 13.43 -9.14 -5.57
C PHE A 335 12.60 -10.41 -5.69
N PHE A 336 11.55 -10.47 -4.87
CA PHE A 336 10.58 -11.56 -4.81
C PHE A 336 9.17 -10.98 -4.72
N ILE A 337 8.24 -11.62 -5.43
CA ILE A 337 6.81 -11.32 -5.40
C ILE A 337 6.07 -12.63 -5.21
N ASP A 338 5.31 -12.74 -4.13
CA ASP A 338 4.46 -13.89 -3.84
C ASP A 338 3.42 -14.03 -4.95
N THR A 339 3.31 -15.23 -5.52
CA THR A 339 2.44 -15.48 -6.68
C THR A 339 0.95 -15.49 -6.35
N GLU A 340 0.60 -15.64 -5.07
CA GLU A 340 -0.79 -15.69 -4.60
C GLU A 340 -1.20 -14.37 -3.95
N THR A 341 -0.40 -13.87 -3.01
CA THR A 341 -0.74 -12.69 -2.21
C THR A 341 -0.22 -11.38 -2.80
N GLY A 342 0.75 -11.45 -3.72
CA GLY A 342 1.44 -10.28 -4.24
C GLY A 342 2.38 -9.61 -3.24
N TYR A 343 2.65 -10.22 -2.08
CA TYR A 343 3.61 -9.74 -1.09
C TYR A 343 5.00 -9.59 -1.70
N ARG A 344 5.66 -8.46 -1.44
CA ARG A 344 6.88 -8.04 -2.15
C ARG A 344 8.04 -7.87 -1.20
N VAL A 345 9.22 -8.32 -1.61
CA VAL A 345 10.48 -8.12 -0.88
C VAL A 345 11.57 -7.82 -1.89
N LEU A 346 12.30 -6.73 -1.68
CA LEU A 346 13.49 -6.36 -2.45
C LEU A 346 14.67 -6.12 -1.51
N THR A 347 15.84 -6.61 -1.93
CA THR A 347 17.13 -6.34 -1.31
C THR A 347 18.06 -5.72 -2.35
N ALA A 348 18.67 -4.59 -2.04
CA ALA A 348 19.75 -4.01 -2.83
C ALA A 348 21.01 -3.91 -1.97
N GLN A 349 22.13 -4.38 -2.50
CA GLN A 349 23.43 -4.35 -1.83
C GLN A 349 24.44 -3.70 -2.75
N ASP A 350 25.06 -2.63 -2.28
CA ASP A 350 26.17 -1.96 -2.94
C ASP A 350 27.47 -2.34 -2.26
N TRP A 351 28.53 -2.54 -3.04
CA TRP A 351 29.90 -2.67 -2.53
C TRP A 351 30.87 -1.81 -3.33
N VAL A 352 31.95 -1.43 -2.67
CA VAL A 352 33.15 -0.80 -3.21
C VAL A 352 34.34 -1.43 -2.50
N GLU A 353 35.26 -2.06 -3.25
CA GLU A 353 36.51 -2.63 -2.72
C GLU A 353 37.65 -1.60 -2.62
#